data_AF-T1IPN9-F1
#
_entry.id   AF-T1IPN9-F1
#
_cell.length_a   1.000
_cell.length_b   1.000
_cell.length_c   1.000
_cell.angle_alpha   90.00
_cell.angle_beta   90.00
_cell.angle_gamma   90.00
#
_symmetry.space_group_name_H-M   'P 1'
#
loop_
_entity.id
_entity.type
_entity.pdbx_description
1 polymer ?
#
loop_
_entity_poly.entity_id
_entity_poly.type
_entity_poly.pdbx_seq_one_letter_code
_entity_poly.pdbx_strand_id
1 'polypeptide(L)'
;MPGSININKPGRYTLEVQALTLVGLYAGNLVYVLLSGAAIEGATEFVISPRASYIGFIWHKTENCTWFYNCIKISQSFPGTQFSVCGIDQIDIMLLHNDVGQGNYVMFSCLGQYRKDPEDGERSINVPNYGRPLVITKEKAITKRHFKTDEGGAHCSLTYPWKLNEQYHALLKIDTTSWEDDVVFTAFFYLNEEKRWKKIAAYKLPCERPDLISGMHSTIRDFYRRHGRYPREAVFGPAWRRKADGNWKELNGVSFFQDGNESNIDVGVAKDGKSFHLVTGGFTQQSSNKQDFECKKSDQLPEMLKILPD
;
A
#
# COMPACT_ATOMS: atom_id res chain seq x y z
N MET A 1 -6.84 -5.71 40.00
CA MET A 1 -7.58 -5.09 41.11
C MET A 1 -8.56 -4.09 40.55
N PRO A 2 -9.77 -3.94 41.13
CA PRO A 2 -10.64 -2.82 40.80
C PRO A 2 -9.99 -1.52 41.29
N GLY A 3 -10.00 -0.50 40.44
CA GLY A 3 -9.53 0.85 40.74
C GLY A 3 -10.64 1.87 40.46
N SER A 4 -10.48 3.09 40.96
CA SER A 4 -11.38 4.21 40.64
C SER A 4 -10.60 5.32 39.94
N ILE A 5 -11.26 5.99 38.99
CA ILE A 5 -10.72 7.15 38.28
C ILE A 5 -11.78 8.25 38.28
N ASN A 6 -11.37 9.49 38.55
CA ASN A 6 -12.24 10.65 38.45
C ASN A 6 -12.19 11.23 37.04
N ILE A 7 -13.32 11.21 36.34
CA ILE A 7 -13.50 11.76 35.00
C ILE A 7 -14.23 13.10 35.13
N ASN A 8 -13.48 14.19 35.00
CA ASN A 8 -13.98 15.53 35.29
C ASN A 8 -14.45 16.31 34.05
N LYS A 9 -14.27 15.74 32.85
CA LYS A 9 -14.67 16.36 31.57
C LYS A 9 -15.20 15.29 30.60
N PRO A 10 -16.28 15.58 29.84
CA PRO A 10 -16.67 14.74 28.73
C PRO A 10 -15.54 14.59 27.71
N GLY A 11 -15.42 13.41 27.09
CA GLY A 11 -14.41 13.15 26.08
C GLY A 11 -14.13 11.67 25.88
N ARG A 12 -13.20 11.36 24.96
CA ARG A 12 -12.70 10.01 24.74
C ARG A 12 -11.60 9.71 25.75
N TYR A 13 -11.76 8.61 26.48
CA TYR A 13 -10.76 8.06 27.39
C TYR A 13 -10.33 6.68 26.88
N THR A 14 -9.03 6.41 26.93
CA THR A 14 -8.46 5.12 26.54
C THR A 14 -8.16 4.31 27.80
N LEU A 15 -8.64 3.07 27.84
CA LEU A 15 -8.27 2.10 28.86
C LEU A 15 -7.25 1.14 28.26
N GLU A 16 -6.06 1.10 28.85
CA GLU A 16 -5.02 0.15 28.49
C GLU A 16 -4.87 -0.88 29.62
N VAL A 17 -4.92 -2.16 29.25
CA VAL A 17 -4.66 -3.26 30.17
C VAL A 17 -3.36 -3.92 29.73
N GLN A 18 -2.35 -3.85 30.59
CA GLN A 18 -1.03 -4.38 30.34
C GLN A 18 -0.59 -5.31 31.47
N ALA A 19 0.02 -6.43 31.12
CA ALA A 19 0.73 -7.27 32.08
C ALA A 19 2.06 -6.59 32.46
N LEU A 20 2.22 -6.20 33.73
CA LEU A 20 3.43 -5.51 34.23
C LEU A 20 4.62 -6.45 34.36
N THR A 21 4.36 -7.72 34.67
CA THR A 21 5.37 -8.78 34.81
C THR A 21 4.81 -10.06 34.22
N LEU A 22 5.62 -10.80 33.47
CA LEU A 22 5.33 -12.16 33.03
C LEU A 22 6.20 -13.14 33.82
N VAL A 23 5.58 -14.12 34.47
CA VAL A 23 6.26 -15.30 35.00
C VAL A 23 5.84 -16.50 34.15
N GLY A 24 6.76 -17.08 33.39
CA GLY A 24 6.46 -18.11 32.38
C GLY A 24 6.02 -17.51 31.04
N LEU A 25 5.18 -18.22 30.29
CA LEU A 25 4.75 -17.87 28.93
C LEU A 25 3.33 -17.27 28.84
N TYR A 26 2.61 -17.14 29.95
CA TYR A 26 1.19 -16.81 29.97
C TYR A 26 0.85 -15.80 31.07
N ALA A 27 0.15 -14.72 30.68
CA ALA A 27 -0.23 -13.63 31.59
C ALA A 27 -1.69 -13.71 32.09
N GLY A 28 -2.46 -14.70 31.64
CA GLY A 28 -3.90 -14.79 31.88
C GLY A 28 -4.74 -14.33 30.69
N ASN A 29 -6.04 -14.68 30.73
CA ASN A 29 -7.04 -14.20 29.78
C ASN A 29 -7.80 -13.03 30.40
N LEU A 30 -7.82 -11.88 29.72
CA LEU A 30 -8.72 -10.78 30.08
C LEU A 30 -10.10 -11.07 29.50
N VAL A 31 -11.06 -11.44 30.35
CA VAL A 31 -12.41 -11.81 29.91
C VAL A 31 -13.30 -10.57 29.74
N TYR A 32 -13.26 -9.64 30.69
CA TYR A 32 -14.00 -8.38 30.63
C TYR A 32 -13.32 -7.28 31.43
N VAL A 33 -13.62 -6.03 31.08
CA VAL A 33 -13.37 -4.85 31.91
C VAL A 33 -14.74 -4.26 32.24
N LEU A 34 -15.10 -4.25 33.53
CA LEU A 34 -16.36 -3.67 33.98
C LEU A 34 -16.12 -2.22 34.39
N LEU A 35 -16.88 -1.30 33.80
CA LEU A 35 -16.91 0.11 34.18
C LEU A 35 -18.24 0.43 34.84
N SER A 36 -18.22 1.18 35.94
CA SER A 36 -19.42 1.59 36.67
C SER A 36 -19.29 3.02 37.21
N GLY A 37 -20.43 3.66 37.46
CA GLY A 37 -20.51 5.02 38.01
C GLY A 37 -21.16 6.03 37.05
N ALA A 38 -21.45 7.24 37.56
CA ALA A 38 -22.14 8.27 36.80
C ALA A 38 -21.39 8.71 35.52
N ALA A 39 -20.07 8.61 35.52
CA ALA A 39 -19.24 9.01 34.38
C ALA A 39 -19.42 8.14 33.12
N ILE A 40 -20.02 6.94 33.24
CA ILE A 40 -20.29 6.06 32.08
C ILE A 40 -21.72 6.17 31.56
N GLU A 41 -22.57 6.98 32.20
CA GLU A 41 -23.95 7.16 31.77
C GLU A 41 -23.97 7.83 30.38
N GLY A 42 -24.54 7.15 29.38
CA GLY A 42 -24.53 7.58 27.98
C GLY A 42 -23.20 7.40 27.25
N ALA A 43 -22.17 6.82 27.89
CA ALA A 43 -20.92 6.49 27.22
C ALA A 43 -21.13 5.32 26.25
N THR A 44 -20.61 5.45 25.04
CA THR A 44 -20.53 4.36 24.07
C THR A 44 -19.16 3.73 24.11
N GLU A 45 -19.09 2.40 24.06
CA GLU A 45 -17.82 1.73 23.81
C GLU A 45 -17.43 1.85 22.33
N PHE A 46 -16.14 2.04 22.07
CA PHE A 46 -15.57 1.91 20.74
C PHE A 46 -14.38 0.98 20.84
N VAL A 47 -14.60 -0.28 20.48
CA VAL A 47 -13.52 -1.26 20.38
C VAL A 47 -12.80 -0.98 19.07
N ILE A 48 -11.54 -0.54 19.18
CA ILE A 48 -10.72 -0.40 17.97
C ILE A 48 -10.56 -1.78 17.36
N SER A 49 -10.88 -1.91 16.08
CA SER A 49 -10.63 -3.16 15.38
C SER A 49 -9.18 -3.58 15.58
N PRO A 50 -8.89 -4.86 15.90
CA PRO A 50 -7.53 -5.35 15.95
C PRO A 50 -6.86 -5.31 14.57
N ARG A 51 -7.64 -5.13 13.50
CA ARG A 51 -7.20 -5.05 12.11
C ARG A 51 -7.34 -3.64 11.57
N ALA A 52 -6.38 -3.25 10.73
CA ALA A 52 -6.55 -2.19 9.77
C ALA A 52 -6.79 -2.86 8.42
N SER A 53 -7.92 -2.55 7.77
CA SER A 53 -8.25 -3.14 6.47
C SER A 53 -7.22 -2.76 5.41
N TYR A 54 -6.98 -3.67 4.49
CA TYR A 54 -6.35 -3.38 3.21
C TYR A 54 -7.33 -2.56 2.38
N ILE A 55 -6.93 -1.33 2.08
CA ILE A 55 -7.77 -0.40 1.35
C ILE A 55 -7.02 0.16 0.16
N GLY A 56 -7.76 0.57 -0.87
CA GLY A 56 -7.13 1.04 -2.08
C GLY A 56 -8.05 1.73 -3.06
N PHE A 57 -7.40 2.26 -4.09
CA PHE A 57 -8.03 2.82 -5.27
C PHE A 57 -7.67 1.99 -6.49
N ILE A 58 -8.65 1.72 -7.34
CA ILE A 58 -8.45 1.37 -8.74
C ILE A 58 -8.62 2.64 -9.57
N TRP A 59 -7.59 3.01 -10.32
CA TRP A 59 -7.60 4.18 -11.17
C TRP A 59 -8.46 3.98 -12.41
N HIS A 60 -9.25 4.99 -12.76
CA HIS A 60 -10.10 4.95 -13.96
C HIS A 60 -9.31 5.26 -15.23
N LYS A 61 -9.85 4.83 -16.37
CA LYS A 61 -9.36 5.19 -17.72
C LYS A 61 -7.89 4.79 -17.93
N THR A 62 -7.44 3.64 -17.42
CA THR A 62 -6.04 3.20 -17.48
C THR A 62 -5.74 2.17 -18.58
N GLU A 63 -6.68 1.93 -19.49
CA GLU A 63 -6.52 0.99 -20.61
C GLU A 63 -5.34 1.35 -21.51
N ASN A 64 -4.66 0.34 -22.07
CA ASN A 64 -3.55 0.47 -23.06
C ASN A 64 -2.41 1.41 -22.60
N CYS A 65 -2.15 1.45 -21.31
CA CYS A 65 -1.15 2.32 -20.71
C CYS A 65 0.24 1.70 -20.85
N THR A 66 1.21 2.49 -21.33
CA THR A 66 2.63 2.11 -21.41
C THR A 66 3.46 2.71 -20.29
N TRP A 67 2.94 3.74 -19.61
CA TRP A 67 3.57 4.31 -18.41
C TRP A 67 2.54 4.77 -17.39
N PHE A 68 2.67 4.33 -16.14
CA PHE A 68 1.86 4.77 -15.02
C PHE A 68 2.71 5.51 -14.00
N TYR A 69 2.41 6.79 -13.81
CA TYR A 69 3.00 7.65 -12.80
C TYR A 69 2.00 7.95 -11.70
N ASN A 70 2.49 7.95 -10.47
CA ASN A 70 1.74 8.47 -9.33
C ASN A 70 2.72 9.04 -8.29
N CYS A 71 2.23 9.94 -7.46
CA CYS A 71 2.95 10.41 -6.28
C CYS A 71 2.17 10.13 -5.00
N ILE A 72 2.92 10.02 -3.91
CA ILE A 72 2.38 9.72 -2.59
C ILE A 72 2.95 10.70 -1.56
N LYS A 73 2.13 11.12 -0.60
CA LYS A 73 2.57 11.78 0.63
C LYS A 73 1.98 11.05 1.83
N ILE A 74 2.85 10.50 2.68
CA ILE A 74 2.45 9.73 3.87
C ILE A 74 2.46 10.65 5.09
N SER A 75 1.33 10.86 5.75
CA SER A 75 1.24 11.68 6.98
C SER A 75 1.30 10.84 8.25
N GLN A 76 0.81 9.59 8.19
CA GLN A 76 0.82 8.67 9.33
C GLN A 76 1.17 7.25 8.88
N SER A 77 1.95 6.55 9.71
CA SER A 77 2.36 5.17 9.43
C SER A 77 2.72 4.43 10.72
N PHE A 78 2.68 3.12 10.66
CA PHE A 78 3.14 2.22 11.72
C PHE A 78 4.04 1.12 11.12
N PRO A 79 5.04 0.59 11.84
CA PRO A 79 5.84 -0.51 11.32
C PRO A 79 5.00 -1.70 10.82
N GLY A 80 5.44 -2.29 9.70
CA GLY A 80 4.68 -3.29 8.95
C GLY A 80 3.68 -2.72 7.95
N THR A 81 3.70 -1.42 7.67
CA THR A 81 2.80 -0.81 6.68
C THR A 81 3.42 -0.83 5.28
N GLN A 82 2.60 -1.20 4.30
CA GLN A 82 2.92 -1.12 2.88
C GLN A 82 2.04 -0.07 2.22
N PHE A 83 2.65 0.88 1.51
CA PHE A 83 1.95 1.90 0.74
C PHE A 83 2.25 1.69 -0.75
N SER A 84 1.37 1.02 -1.49
CA SER A 84 1.54 0.85 -2.94
C SER A 84 1.17 2.15 -3.65
N VAL A 85 2.11 2.66 -4.46
CA VAL A 85 1.96 3.91 -5.20
C VAL A 85 1.51 3.62 -6.62
N CYS A 86 2.23 2.72 -7.30
CA CYS A 86 1.91 2.26 -8.65
C CYS A 86 1.83 0.73 -8.65
N GLY A 87 0.62 0.19 -8.55
CA GLY A 87 0.34 -1.24 -8.69
C GLY A 87 -0.40 -1.55 -9.99
N ILE A 88 -0.23 -2.77 -10.50
CA ILE A 88 -1.00 -3.36 -11.60
C ILE A 88 -0.94 -4.89 -11.53
N ASP A 89 -2.09 -5.54 -11.44
CA ASP A 89 -2.19 -7.00 -11.22
C ASP A 89 -1.24 -7.48 -10.09
N GLN A 90 -0.21 -8.27 -10.41
CA GLN A 90 0.75 -8.85 -9.46
C GLN A 90 1.96 -7.95 -9.19
N ILE A 91 2.02 -6.78 -9.83
CA ILE A 91 3.14 -5.85 -9.79
C ILE A 91 2.82 -4.68 -8.88
N ASP A 92 3.75 -4.31 -8.00
CA ASP A 92 3.60 -3.16 -7.11
C ASP A 92 4.93 -2.41 -6.89
N ILE A 93 4.89 -1.08 -7.02
CA ILE A 93 5.92 -0.18 -6.48
C ILE A 93 5.40 0.42 -5.17
N MET A 94 6.03 0.10 -4.05
CA MET A 94 5.54 0.47 -2.72
C MET A 94 6.62 1.05 -1.81
N LEU A 95 6.20 1.95 -0.90
CA LEU A 95 7.01 2.39 0.23
C LEU A 95 6.68 1.50 1.44
N LEU A 96 7.72 0.97 2.08
CA LEU A 96 7.61 0.09 3.23
C LEU A 96 8.09 0.80 4.50
N HIS A 97 7.28 0.75 5.54
CA HIS A 97 7.69 1.10 6.90
C HIS A 97 8.05 -0.20 7.62
N ASN A 98 9.33 -0.53 7.71
CA ASN A 98 9.77 -1.72 8.41
C ASN A 98 9.86 -1.48 9.93
N ASP A 99 10.04 -2.57 10.67
CA ASP A 99 10.28 -2.53 12.10
C ASP A 99 11.43 -1.59 12.48
N VAL A 100 11.31 -1.02 13.68
CA VAL A 100 12.24 -0.04 14.24
C VAL A 100 13.69 -0.53 14.09
N GLY A 101 14.55 0.31 13.50
CA GLY A 101 15.97 0.02 13.32
C GLY A 101 16.33 -0.68 12.00
N GLN A 102 15.35 -1.16 11.22
CA GLN A 102 15.62 -1.73 9.90
C GLN A 102 15.64 -0.68 8.77
N GLY A 103 15.13 0.52 9.04
CA GLY A 103 15.06 1.59 8.04
C GLY A 103 13.87 1.43 7.09
N ASN A 104 13.59 2.51 6.37
CA ASN A 104 12.52 2.59 5.40
C ASN A 104 13.03 2.18 4.01
N TYR A 105 12.17 1.55 3.21
CA TYR A 105 12.54 1.03 1.89
C TYR A 105 11.50 1.40 0.84
N VAL A 106 11.95 1.46 -0.41
CA VAL A 106 11.09 1.33 -1.59
C VAL A 106 11.25 -0.09 -2.10
N MET A 107 10.14 -0.76 -2.41
CA MET A 107 10.14 -2.11 -2.95
C MET A 107 9.40 -2.14 -4.28
N PHE A 108 9.99 -2.83 -5.24
CA PHE A 108 9.32 -3.31 -6.44
C PHE A 108 9.04 -4.80 -6.26
N SER A 109 7.77 -5.16 -6.26
CA SER A 109 7.28 -6.51 -6.00
C SER A 109 6.58 -7.06 -7.23
N CYS A 110 6.82 -8.33 -7.52
CA CYS A 110 6.05 -9.15 -8.42
C CYS A 110 5.63 -10.40 -7.66
N LEU A 111 4.34 -10.59 -7.42
CA LEU A 111 3.83 -11.87 -6.95
C LEU A 111 3.96 -12.91 -8.08
N GLY A 112 4.15 -14.18 -7.73
CA GLY A 112 4.25 -15.25 -8.72
C GLY A 112 2.86 -15.58 -9.30
N GLN A 113 2.80 -16.00 -10.57
CA GLN A 113 1.53 -16.31 -11.25
C GLN A 113 0.84 -17.59 -10.76
N TYR A 114 1.30 -18.21 -9.66
CA TYR A 114 0.72 -19.45 -9.17
C TYR A 114 -0.62 -19.17 -8.48
N ARG A 115 -1.71 -19.23 -9.25
CA ARG A 115 -3.04 -19.45 -8.67
C ARG A 115 -3.10 -20.88 -8.19
N LYS A 116 -3.12 -21.07 -6.88
CA LYS A 116 -3.31 -22.38 -6.24
C LYS A 116 -4.59 -23.00 -6.77
N ASP A 117 -4.50 -24.14 -7.44
CA ASP A 117 -5.68 -24.94 -7.78
C ASP A 117 -6.29 -25.42 -6.44
N PRO A 118 -7.63 -25.34 -6.23
CA PRO A 118 -8.25 -25.88 -5.02
C PRO A 118 -7.87 -27.34 -4.69
N GLU A 119 -7.43 -28.13 -5.69
CA GLU A 119 -6.96 -29.50 -5.52
C GLU A 119 -5.49 -29.61 -5.04
N ASP A 120 -4.71 -28.53 -5.12
CA ASP A 120 -3.34 -28.46 -4.61
C ASP A 120 -3.37 -28.32 -3.07
N GLY A 121 -3.38 -29.44 -2.36
CA GLY A 121 -3.30 -29.48 -0.90
C GLY A 121 -2.09 -28.72 -0.32
N GLU A 122 -1.98 -28.65 1.02
CA GLU A 122 -0.97 -27.86 1.76
C GLU A 122 0.53 -28.19 1.50
N ARG A 123 0.87 -29.04 0.54
CA ARG A 123 2.25 -29.45 0.28
C ARG A 123 2.94 -28.49 -0.69
N SER A 124 3.83 -27.67 -0.14
CA SER A 124 5.09 -27.20 -0.77
C SER A 124 4.98 -26.88 -2.27
N ILE A 125 4.74 -25.61 -2.58
CA ILE A 125 4.61 -25.06 -3.93
C ILE A 125 5.95 -25.19 -4.68
N ASN A 126 6.14 -26.32 -5.37
CA ASN A 126 7.06 -26.40 -6.50
C ASN A 126 6.41 -25.65 -7.67
N VAL A 127 6.48 -24.30 -7.67
CA VAL A 127 6.05 -23.51 -8.83
C VAL A 127 6.90 -23.97 -10.03
N PRO A 128 6.30 -24.54 -11.09
CA PRO A 128 7.03 -24.86 -12.31
C PRO A 128 7.75 -23.60 -12.83
N ASN A 129 8.91 -23.73 -13.47
CA ASN A 129 9.72 -22.59 -13.92
C ASN A 129 8.94 -21.54 -14.75
N TYR A 130 7.83 -21.94 -15.37
CA TYR A 130 6.94 -21.08 -16.16
C TYR A 130 6.18 -20.02 -15.33
N GLY A 131 6.04 -20.16 -14.01
CA GLY A 131 5.31 -19.19 -13.16
C GLY A 131 6.17 -18.16 -12.44
N ARG A 132 7.51 -18.21 -12.62
CA ARG A 132 8.44 -17.33 -11.89
C ARG A 132 8.77 -16.08 -12.72
N PRO A 133 8.65 -14.87 -12.14
CA PRO A 133 9.08 -13.65 -12.82
C PRO A 133 10.57 -13.71 -13.15
N LEU A 134 10.94 -13.42 -14.41
CA LEU A 134 12.34 -13.31 -14.80
C LEU A 134 12.85 -11.90 -14.49
N VAL A 135 13.92 -11.79 -13.69
CA VAL A 135 14.56 -10.52 -13.35
C VAL A 135 15.59 -10.15 -14.42
N ILE A 136 15.31 -9.13 -15.24
CA ILE A 136 16.13 -8.81 -16.43
C ILE A 136 17.36 -7.97 -16.09
N THR A 137 17.31 -7.09 -15.09
CA THR A 137 18.45 -6.22 -14.73
C THR A 137 18.62 -6.12 -13.22
N LYS A 138 19.86 -6.32 -12.77
CA LYS A 138 20.33 -6.00 -11.42
C LYS A 138 21.34 -4.86 -11.54
N GLU A 139 20.86 -3.62 -11.61
CA GLU A 139 21.75 -2.53 -11.20
C GLU A 139 22.08 -2.71 -9.72
N LYS A 140 23.17 -2.10 -9.23
CA LYS A 140 23.72 -2.22 -7.85
C LYS A 140 22.75 -1.76 -6.73
N ALA A 141 21.48 -2.18 -6.74
CA ALA A 141 20.60 -2.17 -5.58
C ALA A 141 21.13 -3.24 -4.61
N ILE A 142 21.45 -2.82 -3.39
CA ILE A 142 21.99 -3.65 -2.31
C ILE A 142 20.98 -4.76 -2.03
N THR A 143 21.19 -5.90 -2.68
CA THR A 143 20.25 -7.01 -2.69
C THR A 143 20.47 -7.81 -1.42
N LYS A 144 19.72 -7.51 -0.35
CA LYS A 144 19.43 -8.56 0.62
C LYS A 144 18.53 -9.57 -0.11
N ARG A 145 19.14 -10.57 -0.73
CA ARG A 145 18.44 -11.73 -1.29
C ARG A 145 17.74 -12.44 -0.13
N HIS A 146 16.48 -12.09 0.12
CA HIS A 146 15.55 -13.03 0.72
C HIS A 146 14.59 -13.43 -0.40
N PHE A 147 14.97 -14.48 -1.13
CA PHE A 147 13.96 -15.32 -1.79
C PHE A 147 13.27 -16.10 -0.67
N LYS A 148 12.42 -15.43 0.12
CA LYS A 148 11.48 -16.12 0.99
C LYS A 148 10.22 -16.27 0.15
N THR A 149 10.12 -17.40 -0.52
CA THR A 149 8.95 -17.77 -1.31
C THR A 149 7.87 -18.27 -0.37
N ASP A 150 7.17 -17.36 0.29
CA ASP A 150 5.76 -17.62 0.49
C ASP A 150 5.13 -17.13 -0.83
N GLU A 151 4.67 -18.06 -1.67
CA GLU A 151 3.96 -17.82 -2.97
C GLU A 151 4.80 -17.57 -4.26
N GLY A 152 6.12 -17.79 -4.27
CA GLY A 152 6.88 -17.90 -5.54
C GLY A 152 7.14 -16.59 -6.31
N GLY A 153 6.93 -15.43 -5.69
CA GLY A 153 7.20 -14.10 -6.27
C GLY A 153 8.66 -13.64 -6.27
N ALA A 154 8.91 -12.50 -6.91
CA ALA A 154 10.20 -11.80 -6.97
C ALA A 154 10.08 -10.39 -6.40
N HIS A 155 11.01 -10.00 -5.52
CA HIS A 155 11.03 -8.68 -4.90
C HIS A 155 12.43 -8.05 -5.03
N CYS A 156 12.47 -6.75 -5.32
CA CYS A 156 13.67 -5.93 -5.34
C CYS A 156 13.44 -4.70 -4.48
N SER A 157 14.36 -4.40 -3.56
CA SER A 157 14.23 -3.24 -2.68
C SER A 157 15.41 -2.29 -2.82
N LEU A 158 15.11 -1.01 -2.65
CA LEU A 158 16.03 0.10 -2.49
C LEU A 158 15.91 0.60 -1.05
N THR A 159 17.00 0.54 -0.28
CA THR A 159 17.06 1.26 1.00
C THR A 159 16.92 2.74 0.70
N TYR A 160 15.83 3.34 1.16
CA TYR A 160 15.53 4.74 0.91
C TYR A 160 14.80 5.28 2.13
N PRO A 161 15.46 6.12 2.96
CA PRO A 161 14.95 6.55 4.25
C PRO A 161 13.86 7.62 4.09
N TRP A 162 12.75 7.24 3.46
CA TRP A 162 11.61 8.12 3.26
C TRP A 162 11.05 8.60 4.61
N LYS A 163 10.48 9.79 4.62
CA LYS A 163 10.02 10.55 5.78
C LYS A 163 8.53 10.84 5.64
N LEU A 164 7.87 11.01 6.79
CA LEU A 164 6.50 11.52 6.80
C LEU A 164 6.45 12.95 6.24
N ASN A 165 5.31 13.27 5.62
CA ASN A 165 4.98 14.56 5.04
C ASN A 165 5.86 15.03 3.88
N GLU A 166 6.73 14.16 3.38
CA GLU A 166 7.45 14.36 2.12
C GLU A 166 6.69 13.68 0.98
N GLN A 167 6.81 14.23 -0.23
CA GLN A 167 6.18 13.69 -1.43
C GLN A 167 7.18 12.83 -2.20
N TYR A 168 6.75 11.63 -2.58
CA TYR A 168 7.54 10.67 -3.36
C TYR A 168 6.87 10.33 -4.66
N HIS A 169 7.66 9.90 -5.64
CA HIS A 169 7.21 9.71 -7.01
C HIS A 169 7.62 8.32 -7.51
N ALA A 170 6.65 7.58 -8.03
CA ALA A 170 6.84 6.28 -8.64
C ALA A 170 6.41 6.33 -10.11
N LEU A 171 7.14 5.59 -10.94
CA LEU A 171 6.87 5.47 -12.37
C LEU A 171 7.04 4.02 -12.79
N LEU A 172 6.02 3.46 -13.38
CA LEU A 172 6.00 2.10 -13.90
C LEU A 172 5.93 2.15 -15.43
N LYS A 173 6.92 1.59 -16.11
CA LYS A 173 6.88 1.33 -17.55
C LYS A 173 6.27 -0.05 -17.79
N ILE A 174 5.37 -0.13 -18.76
CA ILE A 174 4.74 -1.36 -19.23
C ILE A 174 5.11 -1.50 -20.71
N ASP A 175 5.96 -2.47 -21.02
CA ASP A 175 6.43 -2.73 -22.37
C ASP A 175 5.83 -4.03 -22.87
N THR A 176 4.89 -3.92 -23.79
CA THR A 176 4.18 -5.05 -24.44
C THR A 176 4.77 -5.40 -25.80
N THR A 177 5.91 -4.81 -26.17
CA THR A 177 6.54 -5.01 -27.49
C THR A 177 7.57 -6.14 -27.52
N SER A 178 7.83 -6.78 -26.38
CA SER A 178 8.69 -7.97 -26.32
C SER A 178 8.06 -9.12 -27.12
N TRP A 179 8.89 -9.77 -27.96
CA TRP A 179 8.53 -10.97 -28.71
C TRP A 179 7.98 -12.08 -27.79
N GLU A 180 7.00 -12.84 -28.29
CA GLU A 180 6.41 -14.04 -27.66
C GLU A 180 5.49 -13.82 -26.44
N ASP A 181 4.47 -12.95 -26.56
CA ASP A 181 3.39 -12.80 -25.56
C ASP A 181 3.89 -12.45 -24.14
N ASP A 182 5.02 -11.76 -24.04
CA ASP A 182 5.61 -11.35 -22.77
C ASP A 182 5.45 -9.85 -22.55
N VAL A 183 5.32 -9.44 -21.29
CA VAL A 183 5.29 -8.03 -20.88
C VAL A 183 6.41 -7.74 -19.91
N VAL A 184 7.13 -6.65 -20.15
CA VAL A 184 8.19 -6.17 -19.27
C VAL A 184 7.70 -4.98 -18.45
N PHE A 185 7.68 -5.17 -17.13
CA PHE A 185 7.37 -4.13 -16.17
C PHE A 185 8.67 -3.57 -15.60
N THR A 186 8.93 -2.28 -15.79
CA THR A 186 10.11 -1.61 -15.23
C THR A 186 9.71 -0.55 -14.21
N ALA A 187 10.20 -0.70 -12.98
CA ALA A 187 9.95 0.25 -11.91
C ALA A 187 11.05 1.29 -11.79
N PHE A 188 10.63 2.54 -11.70
CA PHE A 188 11.46 3.69 -11.40
C PHE A 188 10.92 4.41 -10.17
N PHE A 189 11.84 4.87 -9.33
CA PHE A 189 11.56 5.71 -8.18
C PHE A 189 12.39 6.98 -8.27
N TYR A 190 11.78 8.13 -8.02
CA TYR A 190 12.48 9.40 -8.09
C TYR A 190 13.23 9.65 -6.78
N LEU A 191 14.56 9.82 -6.87
CA LEU A 191 15.39 10.18 -5.73
C LEU A 191 15.31 11.69 -5.55
N ASN A 192 14.57 12.15 -4.54
CA ASN A 192 14.30 13.58 -4.33
C ASN A 192 15.59 14.39 -4.15
N GLU A 193 16.56 13.83 -3.42
CA GLU A 193 17.85 14.48 -3.12
C GLU A 193 18.73 14.61 -4.36
N GLU A 194 18.63 13.66 -5.29
CA GLU A 194 19.44 13.62 -6.51
C GLU A 194 18.71 14.19 -7.73
N LYS A 195 17.41 14.51 -7.58
CA LYS A 195 16.53 15.02 -8.63
C LYS A 195 16.54 14.19 -9.91
N ARG A 196 16.59 12.86 -9.77
CA ARG A 196 16.63 11.93 -10.90
C ARG A 196 15.83 10.66 -10.63
N TRP A 197 15.35 10.06 -11.71
CA TRP A 197 14.80 8.71 -11.67
C TRP A 197 15.91 7.69 -11.40
N LYS A 198 15.60 6.72 -10.55
CA LYS A 198 16.41 5.52 -10.34
C LYS A 198 15.58 4.31 -10.74
N LYS A 199 16.07 3.55 -11.72
CA LYS A 199 15.55 2.22 -12.02
C LYS A 199 15.80 1.31 -10.81
N ILE A 200 14.74 0.66 -10.33
CA ILE A 200 14.82 -0.33 -9.25
C ILE A 200 15.12 -1.70 -9.86
N ALA A 201 14.23 -2.16 -10.74
CA ALA A 201 14.34 -3.44 -11.44
C ALA A 201 13.38 -3.48 -12.63
N ALA A 202 13.55 -4.51 -13.46
CA ALA A 202 12.60 -4.89 -14.51
C ALA A 202 12.24 -6.37 -14.39
N TYR A 203 10.95 -6.67 -14.46
CA TYR A 203 10.42 -8.03 -14.46
C TYR A 203 9.76 -8.34 -15.80
N LYS A 204 10.05 -9.51 -16.34
CA LYS A 204 9.38 -10.07 -17.51
C LYS A 204 8.38 -11.13 -17.05
N LEU A 205 7.14 -10.99 -17.50
CA LEU A 205 6.04 -11.88 -17.18
C LEU A 205 5.40 -12.39 -18.48
N PRO A 206 5.09 -13.69 -18.59
CA PRO A 206 4.21 -14.20 -19.63
C PRO A 206 2.82 -13.59 -19.51
N CYS A 207 2.24 -13.17 -20.63
CA CYS A 207 0.91 -12.55 -20.70
C CYS A 207 0.24 -12.83 -22.05
N GLU A 208 -0.72 -13.76 -22.08
CA GLU A 208 -1.45 -14.14 -23.30
C GLU A 208 -2.28 -13.00 -23.91
N ARG A 209 -2.65 -11.98 -23.11
CA ARG A 209 -3.46 -10.82 -23.54
C ARG A 209 -2.93 -9.52 -22.96
N PRO A 210 -1.77 -9.04 -23.44
CA PRO A 210 -1.08 -7.88 -22.88
C PRO A 210 -1.88 -6.58 -23.06
N ASP A 211 -2.80 -6.55 -24.03
CA ASP A 211 -3.75 -5.48 -24.29
C ASP A 211 -4.84 -5.33 -23.21
N LEU A 212 -5.07 -6.37 -22.39
CA LEU A 212 -6.07 -6.38 -21.33
C LEU A 212 -5.51 -6.04 -19.95
N ILE A 213 -4.20 -5.75 -19.86
CA ILE A 213 -3.57 -5.36 -18.60
C ILE A 213 -4.22 -4.08 -18.07
N SER A 214 -4.89 -4.21 -16.93
CA SER A 214 -5.74 -3.20 -16.31
C SER A 214 -5.67 -3.32 -14.78
N GLY A 215 -6.46 -2.53 -14.05
CA GLY A 215 -6.46 -2.56 -12.59
C GLY A 215 -5.26 -1.83 -11.97
N MET A 216 -4.85 -0.71 -12.58
CA MET A 216 -3.85 0.17 -11.97
C MET A 216 -4.35 0.66 -10.62
N HIS A 217 -3.54 0.52 -9.60
CA HIS A 217 -4.00 0.74 -8.22
C HIS A 217 -2.97 1.42 -7.32
N SER A 218 -3.49 1.92 -6.20
CA SER A 218 -2.71 2.49 -5.09
C SER A 218 -3.37 2.11 -3.77
N THR A 219 -2.61 1.68 -2.78
CA THR A 219 -3.16 0.97 -1.61
C THR A 219 -2.41 1.24 -0.32
N ILE A 220 -3.08 0.97 0.81
CA ILE A 220 -2.47 0.91 2.14
C ILE A 220 -2.78 -0.47 2.74
N ARG A 221 -1.75 -1.18 3.21
CA ARG A 221 -1.87 -2.50 3.84
C ARG A 221 -1.16 -2.55 5.18
N ASP A 222 -1.85 -3.04 6.22
CA ASP A 222 -1.19 -3.59 7.41
C ASP A 222 -0.76 -5.03 7.11
N PHE A 223 0.53 -5.24 6.82
CA PHE A 223 1.03 -6.54 6.42
C PHE A 223 0.78 -7.62 7.49
N TYR A 224 0.86 -7.24 8.76
CA TYR A 224 0.71 -8.18 9.87
C TYR A 224 -0.75 -8.41 10.30
N ARG A 225 -1.71 -7.65 9.75
CA ARG A 225 -3.16 -7.72 10.04
C ARG A 225 -3.49 -7.78 11.55
N ARG A 226 -2.73 -7.06 12.38
CA ARG A 226 -2.84 -7.08 13.85
C ARG A 226 -2.53 -5.76 14.53
N HIS A 227 -2.34 -4.71 13.74
CA HIS A 227 -1.97 -3.38 14.21
C HIS A 227 -3.07 -2.36 13.88
N GLY A 228 -4.34 -2.79 14.01
CA GLY A 228 -5.52 -1.98 13.74
C GLY A 228 -5.69 -0.78 14.66
N ARG A 229 -5.02 -0.76 15.82
CA ARG A 229 -5.01 0.40 16.74
C ARG A 229 -4.20 1.60 16.24
N TYR A 230 -3.32 1.40 15.26
CA TYR A 230 -2.46 2.46 14.75
C TYR A 230 -2.97 2.96 13.40
N PRO A 231 -3.20 4.27 13.25
CA PRO A 231 -3.64 4.83 11.98
C PRO A 231 -2.51 4.86 10.97
N ARG A 232 -2.89 4.76 9.70
CA ARG A 232 -2.04 4.89 8.51
C ARG A 232 -2.76 5.80 7.56
N GLU A 233 -2.09 6.82 7.07
CA GLU A 233 -2.70 7.84 6.22
C GLU A 233 -1.72 8.22 5.10
N ALA A 234 -2.23 8.21 3.88
CA ALA A 234 -1.51 8.72 2.73
C ALA A 234 -2.44 9.42 1.74
N VAL A 235 -1.86 10.39 1.05
CA VAL A 235 -2.46 11.10 -0.08
C VAL A 235 -1.78 10.63 -1.36
N PHE A 236 -2.57 10.27 -2.37
CA PHE A 236 -2.15 9.76 -3.67
C PHE A 236 -2.56 10.72 -4.79
N GLY A 237 -1.64 10.96 -5.71
CA GLY A 237 -1.83 11.81 -6.87
C GLY A 237 -1.27 13.23 -6.70
N PRO A 238 -1.27 14.03 -7.79
CA PRO A 238 -1.87 13.72 -9.09
C PRO A 238 -1.22 12.53 -9.82
N ALA A 239 -2.05 11.66 -10.42
CA ALA A 239 -1.60 10.49 -11.16
C ALA A 239 -1.70 10.72 -12.67
N TRP A 240 -0.81 10.09 -13.41
CA TRP A 240 -0.68 10.30 -14.86
C TRP A 240 -0.45 8.99 -15.58
N ARG A 241 -0.95 8.90 -16.80
CA ARG A 241 -0.66 7.79 -17.70
C ARG A 241 -0.13 8.26 -19.03
N ARG A 242 0.64 7.41 -19.69
CA ARG A 242 1.06 7.57 -21.09
C ARG A 242 0.61 6.36 -21.89
N LYS A 243 0.09 6.58 -23.10
CA LYS A 243 -0.20 5.50 -24.07
C LYS A 243 0.92 5.42 -25.10
N ALA A 244 0.80 4.48 -26.05
CA ALA A 244 1.73 4.35 -27.18
C ALA A 244 1.83 5.62 -28.06
N ASP A 245 0.82 6.49 -28.05
CA ASP A 245 0.83 7.80 -28.72
C ASP A 245 1.84 8.79 -28.12
N GLY A 246 2.42 8.45 -26.97
CA GLY A 246 3.42 9.25 -26.30
C GLY A 246 2.87 10.42 -25.48
N ASN A 247 1.54 10.59 -25.39
CA ASN A 247 0.92 11.71 -24.70
C ASN A 247 0.59 11.37 -23.24
N TRP A 248 1.04 12.22 -22.33
CA TRP A 248 0.65 12.15 -20.92
C TRP A 248 -0.78 12.65 -20.73
N LYS A 249 -1.58 11.88 -20.00
CA LYS A 249 -2.95 12.24 -19.60
C LYS A 249 -3.10 12.07 -18.10
N GLU A 250 -3.57 13.12 -17.45
CA GLU A 250 -3.86 13.09 -16.02
C GLU A 250 -5.08 12.21 -15.72
N LEU A 251 -4.94 11.38 -14.69
CA LEU A 251 -5.98 10.54 -14.12
C LEU A 251 -6.61 11.28 -12.94
N ASN A 252 -7.93 11.41 -12.96
CA ASN A 252 -8.68 12.18 -11.97
C ASN A 252 -9.88 11.43 -11.40
N GLY A 253 -9.97 10.11 -11.63
CA GLY A 253 -11.06 9.26 -11.17
C GLY A 253 -10.54 7.96 -10.59
N VAL A 254 -11.14 7.50 -9.50
CA VAL A 254 -10.80 6.26 -8.80
C VAL A 254 -12.06 5.55 -8.28
N SER A 255 -12.01 4.22 -8.24
CA SER A 255 -12.93 3.38 -7.48
C SER A 255 -12.25 2.88 -6.22
N PHE A 256 -12.84 3.15 -5.06
CA PHE A 256 -12.40 2.64 -3.78
C PHE A 256 -12.72 1.15 -3.64
N PHE A 257 -11.83 0.43 -2.96
CA PHE A 257 -12.07 -0.91 -2.48
C PHE A 257 -11.46 -1.11 -1.09
N GLN A 258 -12.00 -2.09 -0.39
CA GLN A 258 -11.57 -2.49 0.95
C GLN A 258 -11.66 -4.02 1.06
N ASP A 259 -10.73 -4.63 1.80
CA ASP A 259 -10.93 -5.98 2.34
C ASP A 259 -11.56 -5.94 3.74
N GLY A 260 -12.37 -6.95 4.05
CA GLY A 260 -13.10 -6.99 5.31
C GLY A 260 -14.19 -5.92 5.42
N ASN A 261 -14.65 -5.69 6.65
CA ASN A 261 -15.79 -4.82 6.98
C ASN A 261 -15.45 -3.87 8.14
N GLU A 262 -14.17 -3.67 8.44
CA GLU A 262 -13.74 -2.80 9.53
C GLU A 262 -14.10 -1.34 9.22
N SER A 263 -14.66 -0.64 10.20
CA SER A 263 -15.14 0.74 10.07
C SER A 263 -14.08 1.81 10.33
N ASN A 264 -12.86 1.41 10.68
CA ASN A 264 -11.74 2.30 11.01
C ASN A 264 -11.01 2.76 9.74
N ILE A 265 -11.76 3.26 8.76
CA ILE A 265 -11.26 3.71 7.47
C ILE A 265 -11.79 5.09 7.12
N ASP A 266 -11.07 5.83 6.29
CA ASP A 266 -11.57 7.05 5.65
C ASP A 266 -10.99 7.17 4.23
N VAL A 267 -11.79 7.72 3.33
CA VAL A 267 -11.46 7.80 1.92
C VAL A 267 -12.16 8.97 1.23
N GLY A 268 -11.44 9.62 0.31
CA GLY A 268 -12.07 10.52 -0.64
C GLY A 268 -11.09 11.45 -1.34
N VAL A 269 -11.61 12.57 -1.85
CA VAL A 269 -10.78 13.64 -2.41
C VAL A 269 -10.03 14.32 -1.28
N ALA A 270 -8.72 14.50 -1.44
CA ALA A 270 -7.88 15.18 -0.47
C ALA A 270 -8.20 16.69 -0.40
N LYS A 271 -7.69 17.34 0.65
CA LYS A 271 -7.95 18.77 0.91
C LYS A 271 -7.48 19.72 -0.19
N ASP A 272 -6.51 19.31 -1.01
CA ASP A 272 -6.04 20.09 -2.16
C ASP A 272 -7.02 20.09 -3.35
N GLY A 273 -8.05 19.23 -3.33
CA GLY A 273 -9.03 19.05 -4.39
C GLY A 273 -8.51 18.38 -5.66
N LYS A 274 -7.25 17.92 -5.68
CA LYS A 274 -6.54 17.39 -6.85
C LYS A 274 -5.96 15.99 -6.64
N SER A 275 -5.91 15.52 -5.40
CA SER A 275 -5.44 14.19 -5.03
C SER A 275 -6.51 13.43 -4.24
N PHE A 276 -6.23 12.17 -3.91
CA PHE A 276 -7.12 11.31 -3.13
C PHE A 276 -6.44 10.88 -1.83
N HIS A 277 -7.18 10.66 -0.75
CA HIS A 277 -6.63 10.19 0.51
C HIS A 277 -7.20 8.81 0.88
N LEU A 278 -6.37 8.01 1.55
CA LEU A 278 -6.76 6.77 2.20
C LEU A 278 -6.28 6.80 3.65
N VAL A 279 -7.16 6.40 4.56
CA VAL A 279 -6.88 6.22 5.98
C VAL A 279 -7.38 4.85 6.42
N THR A 280 -6.57 4.09 7.15
CA THR A 280 -6.97 2.82 7.77
C THR A 280 -6.32 2.65 9.14
N GLY A 281 -7.05 2.03 10.07
CA GLY A 281 -6.60 1.82 11.45
C GLY A 281 -6.89 3.00 12.37
N GLY A 282 -6.56 2.84 13.64
CA GLY A 282 -6.77 3.82 14.70
C GLY A 282 -8.26 4.10 14.95
N PHE A 283 -8.52 5.30 15.46
CA PHE A 283 -9.87 5.81 15.70
C PHE A 283 -10.45 6.56 14.50
N THR A 284 -10.08 6.12 13.29
CA THR A 284 -10.50 6.75 12.04
C THR A 284 -12.03 6.64 11.89
N GLN A 285 -12.63 7.73 11.42
CA GLN A 285 -14.06 7.80 11.13
C GLN A 285 -14.23 8.01 9.63
N GLN A 286 -15.09 7.18 9.04
CA GLN A 286 -15.41 7.29 7.62
C GLN A 286 -16.24 8.55 7.37
N SER A 287 -15.72 9.42 6.50
CA SER A 287 -16.40 10.66 6.08
C SER A 287 -17.31 10.45 4.86
N SER A 288 -17.09 9.39 4.09
CA SER A 288 -17.81 9.10 2.84
C SER A 288 -18.01 7.60 2.64
N ASN A 289 -19.22 7.22 2.21
CA ASN A 289 -19.56 5.84 1.80
C ASN A 289 -19.58 5.66 0.28
N LYS A 290 -19.08 6.65 -0.48
CA LYS A 290 -18.98 6.55 -1.94
C LYS A 290 -17.92 5.53 -2.33
N GLN A 291 -18.19 4.83 -3.42
CA GLN A 291 -17.22 3.95 -4.05
C GLN A 291 -16.38 4.70 -5.08
N ASP A 292 -17.00 5.55 -5.91
CA ASP A 292 -16.30 6.30 -6.93
C ASP A 292 -16.05 7.75 -6.52
N PHE A 293 -14.85 8.24 -6.84
CA PHE A 293 -14.43 9.61 -6.58
C PHE A 293 -13.79 10.21 -7.83
N GLU A 294 -14.05 11.49 -8.06
CA GLU A 294 -13.33 12.30 -9.04
C GLU A 294 -12.77 13.56 -8.37
N CYS A 295 -11.53 13.93 -8.72
CA CYS A 295 -10.89 15.17 -8.31
C CYS A 295 -10.74 16.13 -9.49
N LYS A 296 -10.36 17.38 -9.20
CA LYS A 296 -9.96 18.34 -10.24
C LYS A 296 -8.61 17.95 -10.80
N LYS A 297 -8.43 18.10 -12.11
CA LYS A 297 -7.13 17.98 -12.74
C LYS A 297 -6.22 19.15 -12.32
N SER A 298 -4.95 18.84 -12.15
CA SER A 298 -3.90 19.83 -12.01
C SER A 298 -3.58 20.51 -13.35
N ASP A 299 -3.78 19.79 -14.46
CA ASP A 299 -3.47 20.18 -15.85
C ASP A 299 -2.01 20.63 -16.07
N GLN A 300 -1.13 20.31 -15.12
CA GLN A 300 0.29 20.62 -15.17
C GLN A 300 1.09 19.32 -15.11
N LEU A 301 1.74 18.97 -16.22
CA LEU A 301 2.63 17.82 -16.26
C LEU A 301 3.75 17.99 -15.22
N PRO A 302 3.95 17.05 -14.29
CA PRO A 302 5.03 17.11 -13.33
C PRO A 302 6.40 17.23 -14.01
N GLU A 303 7.30 18.07 -13.44
CA GLU A 303 8.62 18.32 -14.02
C GLU A 303 9.42 17.03 -14.26
N MET A 304 9.32 16.06 -13.35
CA MET A 304 10.00 14.76 -13.50
C MET A 304 9.46 13.89 -14.64
N LEU A 305 8.30 14.21 -15.23
CA LEU A 305 7.77 13.51 -16.40
C LEU A 305 8.17 14.16 -17.73
N LYS A 306 8.80 15.34 -17.70
CA LYS A 306 9.31 16.00 -18.92
C LYS A 306 10.51 15.28 -19.52
N ILE A 307 11.32 14.65 -18.67
CA ILE A 307 12.46 13.81 -19.07
C ILE A 307 12.24 12.44 -18.46
N LEU A 308 11.94 11.47 -19.31
CA LEU A 308 11.76 10.08 -18.87
C LEU A 308 13.12 9.43 -18.61
N PRO A 309 13.18 8.45 -17.70
CA PRO A 309 14.38 7.65 -17.54
C PRO A 309 14.68 6.86 -18.82
N ASP A 310 15.97 6.73 -19.12
CA ASP A 310 16.50 5.89 -20.19
C ASP A 310 16.18 4.39 -19.97
#